data_AF-A0ABD2LEA4-F1
#
_entry.id   AF-A0ABD2LEA4-F1
#
_cell.length_a   1.000
_cell.length_b   1.000
_cell.length_c   1.000
_cell.angle_alpha   90.00
_cell.angle_beta   90.00
_cell.angle_gamma   90.00
#
_symmetry.space_group_name_H-M   'P 1'
#
loop_
_entity.id
_entity.type
_entity.pdbx_description
1 polymer ?
#
loop_
_entity_poly.entity_id
_entity_poly.type
_entity_poly.pdbx_seq_one_letter_code
_entity_poly.pdbx_strand_id
1 'polypeptide(L)'
;MIEAAAQSFLAARQRYREKKKFGQRVSRSSSGKSLDRNSLAGTEGETKRRIISRHSGRELQLDDTDCEQLSTAFAALPDKYHLFERMFLRLFLEMDPQIALTFGMTNIPENELRRKTPFRVFRFRTHVCKFQRFITTVMDLLPKRGREEELVQIIRMVGRQHCQVKQLSFTAARWLSFKAALLWTFSRGVQQKNKSHGQWSVLISFLIYEIKDAYLAHIRTLRSNSLPHIVETYRLEFHRRKKSQAQFGALPALPPPTPSPTERQTRDFEEERNCQSNRGKTTEDRSAHNQKM
;
A
#
# COMPACT_ATOMS: atom_id res chain seq x y z
N MET A 1 -18.42 -16.14 -9.51
CA MET A 1 -17.36 -15.32 -8.88
C MET A 1 -17.78 -13.89 -8.53
N ILE A 2 -18.59 -13.18 -9.33
CA ILE A 2 -19.03 -11.80 -9.02
C ILE A 2 -20.04 -11.74 -7.86
N GLU A 3 -20.93 -12.73 -7.77
CA GLU A 3 -21.88 -12.87 -6.65
C GLU A 3 -21.16 -13.10 -5.32
N ALA A 4 -20.06 -13.86 -5.31
CA ALA A 4 -19.28 -14.12 -4.11
C ALA A 4 -18.69 -12.83 -3.51
N ALA A 5 -18.26 -11.87 -4.35
CA ALA A 5 -17.72 -10.60 -3.86
C ALA A 5 -18.83 -9.65 -3.35
N ALA A 6 -19.99 -9.63 -4.01
CA ALA A 6 -21.14 -8.83 -3.55
C ALA A 6 -21.75 -9.39 -2.26
N GLN A 7 -21.87 -10.73 -2.17
CA GLN A 7 -22.30 -11.43 -0.97
C GLN A 7 -21.28 -11.26 0.17
N SER A 8 -19.98 -11.27 -0.13
CA SER A 8 -18.93 -11.01 0.87
C SER A 8 -19.04 -9.60 1.46
N PHE A 9 -19.33 -8.58 0.64
CA PHE A 9 -19.54 -7.21 1.12
C PHE A 9 -20.81 -7.07 1.97
N LEU A 10 -21.92 -7.70 1.56
CA LEU A 10 -23.16 -7.70 2.33
C LEU A 10 -23.02 -8.47 3.65
N ALA A 11 -22.34 -9.62 3.64
CA ALA A 11 -22.07 -10.43 4.83
C ALA A 11 -21.15 -9.69 5.82
N ALA A 12 -20.12 -8.99 5.34
CA ALA A 12 -19.26 -8.15 6.18
C ALA A 12 -20.06 -7.02 6.85
N ARG A 13 -20.98 -6.39 6.11
CA ARG A 13 -21.87 -5.34 6.62
C ARG A 13 -22.86 -5.87 7.66
N GLN A 14 -23.36 -7.09 7.49
CA GLN A 14 -24.26 -7.75 8.46
C GLN A 14 -23.53 -8.14 9.75
N ARG A 15 -22.34 -8.76 9.65
CA ARG A 15 -21.51 -9.11 10.83
C ARG A 15 -21.16 -7.90 11.69
N TYR A 16 -20.95 -6.74 11.05
CA TYR A 16 -20.71 -5.49 11.77
C TYR A 16 -21.96 -4.96 12.51
N ARG A 17 -23.14 -5.06 11.89
CA ARG A 17 -24.42 -4.72 12.55
C ARG A 17 -24.71 -5.61 13.75
N GLU A 18 -24.39 -6.90 13.68
CA GLU A 18 -24.60 -7.86 14.76
C GLU A 18 -23.66 -7.63 15.94
N LYS A 19 -22.36 -7.38 15.69
CA LYS A 19 -21.41 -7.00 16.76
C LYS A 19 -21.84 -5.74 17.50
N LYS A 20 -22.46 -4.77 16.81
CA LYS A 20 -22.99 -3.55 17.43
C LYS A 20 -24.19 -3.84 18.35
N LYS A 21 -25.09 -4.74 17.96
CA LYS A 21 -26.23 -5.16 18.80
C LYS A 21 -25.79 -5.94 20.05
N PHE A 22 -24.72 -6.71 19.95
CA PHE A 22 -24.16 -7.45 21.09
C PHE A 22 -23.43 -6.53 22.08
N GLY A 23 -22.64 -5.57 21.58
CA GLY A 23 -21.97 -4.57 22.42
C GLY A 23 -22.93 -3.65 23.19
N GLN A 24 -24.09 -3.33 22.62
CA GLN A 24 -25.09 -2.47 23.28
C GLN A 24 -25.89 -3.19 24.38
N ARG A 25 -25.92 -4.53 24.39
CA ARG A 25 -26.59 -5.32 25.44
C ARG A 25 -25.74 -5.50 26.70
N VAL A 26 -24.42 -5.33 26.61
CA VAL A 26 -23.50 -5.52 27.75
C VAL A 26 -23.31 -4.23 28.57
N SER A 27 -23.72 -3.07 28.06
CA SER A 27 -23.52 -1.76 28.73
C SER A 27 -24.73 -1.23 29.52
N ARG A 28 -25.77 -2.04 29.74
CA ARG A 28 -26.95 -1.66 30.54
C ARG A 28 -26.98 -2.39 31.89
N SER A 29 -25.92 -2.23 32.68
CA SER A 29 -25.98 -2.46 34.14
C SER A 29 -24.80 -1.79 34.85
N SER A 30 -24.94 -0.50 35.15
CA SER A 30 -24.37 0.10 36.38
C SER A 30 -24.97 1.49 36.56
N SER A 31 -25.98 1.53 37.45
CA SER A 31 -26.50 2.73 38.08
C SER A 31 -25.48 3.22 39.10
N GLY A 32 -25.12 4.51 39.08
CA GLY A 32 -24.24 5.12 40.07
C GLY A 32 -24.21 6.63 39.91
N LYS A 33 -25.03 7.33 40.71
CA LYS A 33 -25.08 8.79 40.86
C LYS A 33 -23.74 9.35 41.35
N SER A 34 -23.32 10.51 40.86
CA SER A 34 -22.60 11.51 41.68
C SER A 34 -22.68 12.90 41.05
N LEU A 35 -22.88 13.89 41.91
CA LEU A 35 -23.13 15.31 41.67
C LEU A 35 -21.85 16.12 41.40
N ASP A 36 -22.03 17.20 40.63
CA ASP A 36 -21.42 18.54 40.66
C ASP A 36 -19.93 18.75 40.98
N ARG A 37 -19.21 19.47 40.10
CA ARG A 37 -18.70 20.83 40.38
C ARG A 37 -18.01 21.47 39.16
N ASN A 38 -18.37 22.72 38.91
CA ASN A 38 -17.78 23.67 37.95
C ASN A 38 -16.25 23.82 38.06
N SER A 39 -15.58 24.02 36.92
CA SER A 39 -14.50 25.00 36.80
C SER A 39 -14.40 25.55 35.38
N LEU A 40 -14.40 26.88 35.34
CA LEU A 40 -14.40 27.79 34.21
C LEU A 40 -13.05 27.85 33.46
N ALA A 41 -13.16 28.34 32.23
CA ALA A 41 -12.22 29.21 31.51
C ALA A 41 -10.96 28.60 30.85
N GLY A 42 -11.04 28.56 29.51
CA GLY A 42 -10.11 29.30 28.65
C GLY A 42 -8.82 28.60 28.23
N THR A 43 -8.74 28.17 26.97
CA THR A 43 -7.90 28.79 25.92
C THR A 43 -8.01 27.98 24.63
N GLU A 44 -8.34 28.67 23.53
CA GLU A 44 -7.87 28.41 22.17
C GLU A 44 -8.04 26.99 21.57
N GLY A 45 -9.13 26.84 20.81
CA GLY A 45 -9.00 26.57 19.36
C GLY A 45 -8.10 25.43 18.90
N GLU A 46 -8.05 24.28 19.57
CA GLU A 46 -7.63 23.05 18.90
C GLU A 46 -8.70 22.72 17.85
N THR A 47 -8.47 23.12 16.59
CA THR A 47 -8.99 22.44 15.41
C THR A 47 -8.41 21.02 15.41
N LYS A 48 -8.92 20.22 16.33
CA LYS A 48 -8.37 18.93 16.71
C LYS A 48 -8.61 17.99 15.54
N ARG A 49 -7.52 17.72 14.85
CA ARG A 49 -7.41 16.80 13.73
C ARG A 49 -8.10 15.49 14.09
N ARG A 50 -9.13 15.13 13.34
CA ARG A 50 -10.15 14.18 13.80
C ARG A 50 -9.92 12.75 13.32
N ILE A 51 -9.40 12.58 12.10
CA ILE A 51 -9.36 11.28 11.43
C ILE A 51 -7.93 10.75 11.42
N ILE A 52 -7.69 9.75 12.26
CA ILE A 52 -6.39 9.07 12.40
C ILE A 52 -6.56 7.59 12.08
N SER A 53 -5.78 7.08 11.13
CA SER A 53 -5.70 5.65 10.85
C SER A 53 -4.83 4.96 11.89
N ARG A 54 -5.45 4.14 12.74
CA ARG A 54 -4.73 3.29 13.71
C ARG A 54 -3.86 2.21 13.06
N HIS A 55 -4.04 1.98 11.75
CA HIS A 55 -3.33 0.93 11.01
C HIS A 55 -2.01 1.44 10.43
N SER A 56 -2.02 2.65 9.86
CA SER A 56 -0.85 3.25 9.22
C SER A 56 -0.17 4.32 10.10
N GLY A 57 -0.83 4.72 11.20
CA GLY A 57 -0.43 5.87 12.03
C GLY A 57 -0.66 7.22 11.35
N ARG A 58 -1.23 7.25 10.13
CA ARG A 58 -1.43 8.49 9.37
C ARG A 58 -2.66 9.24 9.82
N GLU A 59 -2.57 10.54 9.69
CA GLU A 59 -3.60 11.49 10.01
C GLU A 59 -4.08 12.21 8.74
N LEU A 60 -5.40 12.38 8.61
CA LEU A 60 -5.97 13.24 7.59
C LEU A 60 -5.86 14.69 8.05
N GLN A 61 -5.06 15.48 7.33
CA GLN A 61 -4.80 16.88 7.62
C GLN A 61 -5.91 17.78 7.05
N LEU A 62 -7.14 17.54 7.47
CA LEU A 62 -8.31 18.37 7.17
C LEU A 62 -9.06 18.62 8.47
N ASP A 63 -9.48 19.86 8.69
CA ASP A 63 -10.37 20.17 9.82
C ASP A 63 -11.83 19.81 9.49
N ASP A 64 -12.72 19.98 10.47
CA ASP A 64 -14.14 19.65 10.29
C ASP A 64 -14.81 20.53 9.23
N THR A 65 -14.42 21.80 9.13
CA THR A 65 -14.94 22.74 8.14
C THR A 65 -14.51 22.33 6.73
N ASP A 66 -13.26 21.93 6.53
CA ASP A 66 -12.76 21.38 5.28
C ASP A 66 -13.52 20.11 4.88
N CYS A 67 -13.78 19.22 5.84
CA CYS A 67 -14.53 17.99 5.61
C CYS A 67 -15.97 18.26 5.14
N GLU A 68 -16.66 19.22 5.78
CA GLU A 68 -18.01 19.65 5.39
C GLU A 68 -18.03 20.33 4.02
N GLN A 69 -17.04 21.18 3.73
CA GLN A 69 -16.89 21.84 2.43
C GLN A 69 -16.69 20.84 1.31
N LEU A 70 -15.80 19.84 1.50
CA LEU A 70 -15.59 18.78 0.51
C LEU A 70 -16.85 17.95 0.28
N SER A 71 -17.57 17.59 1.36
CA SER A 71 -18.82 16.85 1.26
C SER A 71 -19.89 17.65 0.50
N THR A 72 -20.02 18.95 0.77
CA THR A 72 -20.97 19.84 0.09
C THR A 72 -20.62 20.04 -1.38
N ALA A 73 -19.35 20.30 -1.67
CA ALA A 73 -18.84 20.43 -3.04
C ALA A 73 -19.08 19.15 -3.83
N PHE A 74 -18.83 17.98 -3.24
CA PHE A 74 -19.11 16.69 -3.88
C PHE A 74 -20.61 16.50 -4.13
N ALA A 75 -21.47 16.84 -3.17
CA ALA A 75 -22.91 16.72 -3.32
C ALA A 75 -23.43 17.55 -4.51
N ALA A 76 -22.90 18.76 -4.69
CA ALA A 76 -23.23 19.67 -5.78
C ALA A 76 -22.79 19.20 -7.18
N LEU A 77 -21.90 18.20 -7.30
CA LEU A 77 -21.47 17.70 -8.60
C LEU A 77 -22.63 17.06 -9.38
N PRO A 78 -22.92 17.52 -10.62
CA PRO A 78 -23.90 16.88 -11.49
C PRO A 78 -23.36 15.56 -12.03
N ASP A 79 -24.26 14.63 -12.37
CA ASP A 79 -23.99 13.33 -12.99
C ASP A 79 -22.61 12.72 -12.62
N LYS A 80 -22.49 12.33 -11.35
CA LYS A 80 -21.26 11.75 -10.77
C LYS A 80 -20.78 10.53 -11.55
N TYR A 81 -21.69 9.75 -12.15
CA TYR A 81 -21.33 8.59 -12.96
C TYR A 81 -20.54 9.04 -14.18
N HIS A 82 -21.09 9.97 -14.97
CA HIS A 82 -20.42 10.44 -16.18
C HIS A 82 -19.10 11.14 -15.87
N LEU A 83 -19.04 11.87 -14.76
CA LEU A 83 -17.82 12.51 -14.27
C LEU A 83 -16.70 11.49 -13.97
N PHE A 84 -17.02 10.39 -13.28
CA PHE A 84 -16.05 9.31 -13.03
C PHE A 84 -15.76 8.46 -14.26
N GLU A 85 -16.74 8.23 -15.14
CA GLU A 85 -16.52 7.56 -16.42
C GLU A 85 -15.47 8.31 -17.24
N ARG A 86 -15.60 9.63 -17.36
CA ARG A 86 -14.64 10.49 -18.05
C ARG A 86 -13.27 10.50 -17.37
N MET A 87 -13.23 10.47 -16.04
CA MET A 87 -11.98 10.36 -15.26
C MET A 87 -11.20 9.10 -15.64
N PHE A 88 -11.87 7.94 -15.65
CA PHE A 88 -11.21 6.69 -16.00
C PHE A 88 -10.85 6.60 -17.48
N LEU A 89 -11.67 7.14 -18.39
CA LEU A 89 -11.32 7.21 -19.81
C LEU A 89 -10.03 8.01 -20.01
N ARG A 90 -9.92 9.19 -19.40
CA ARG A 90 -8.70 10.00 -19.42
C ARG A 90 -7.50 9.24 -18.83
N LEU A 91 -7.71 8.56 -17.69
CA LEU A 91 -6.66 7.75 -17.08
C LEU A 91 -6.15 6.66 -18.05
N PHE A 92 -7.05 5.96 -18.73
CA PHE A 92 -6.73 4.82 -19.59
C PHE A 92 -6.22 5.20 -20.98
N LEU A 93 -6.64 6.34 -21.51
CA LEU A 93 -6.32 6.75 -22.88
C LEU A 93 -5.19 7.80 -22.92
N GLU A 94 -5.13 8.70 -21.93
CA GLU A 94 -4.22 9.86 -21.97
C GLU A 94 -3.07 9.74 -20.95
N MET A 95 -3.32 9.21 -19.75
CA MET A 95 -2.36 9.35 -18.63
C MET A 95 -1.52 8.11 -18.36
N ASP A 96 -2.14 6.94 -18.34
CA ASP A 96 -1.44 5.67 -18.12
C ASP A 96 -2.18 4.51 -18.84
N PRO A 97 -1.87 4.29 -20.13
CA PRO A 97 -2.45 3.20 -20.91
C PRO A 97 -2.16 1.79 -20.35
N GLN A 98 -1.13 1.65 -19.52
CA GLN A 98 -0.81 0.36 -18.89
C GLN A 98 -1.84 -0.03 -17.83
N ILE A 99 -2.60 0.93 -17.30
CA ILE A 99 -3.72 0.60 -16.43
C ILE A 99 -4.84 -0.06 -17.24
N ALA A 100 -5.08 0.38 -18.48
CA ALA A 100 -6.09 -0.21 -19.37
C ALA A 100 -5.84 -1.71 -19.63
N LEU A 101 -4.57 -2.14 -19.71
CA LEU A 101 -4.19 -3.57 -19.77
C LEU A 101 -4.76 -4.36 -18.59
N THR A 102 -4.69 -3.81 -17.38
CA THR A 102 -5.17 -4.48 -16.16
C THR A 102 -6.68 -4.68 -16.18
N PHE A 103 -7.41 -3.82 -16.89
CA PHE A 103 -8.85 -3.96 -17.12
C PHE A 103 -9.19 -4.83 -18.33
N GLY A 104 -8.19 -5.32 -19.07
CA GLY A 104 -8.37 -6.02 -20.33
C GLY A 104 -8.97 -5.12 -21.41
N MET A 105 -8.62 -3.83 -21.42
CA MET A 105 -9.22 -2.82 -22.30
C MET A 105 -8.23 -2.21 -23.29
N THR A 106 -7.10 -2.87 -23.53
CA THR A 106 -6.17 -2.43 -24.56
C THR A 106 -6.76 -2.48 -25.95
N ASN A 107 -6.39 -1.49 -26.74
CA ASN A 107 -6.75 -1.34 -28.15
C ASN A 107 -8.27 -1.23 -28.39
N ILE A 108 -9.05 -0.89 -27.35
CA ILE A 108 -10.48 -0.59 -27.50
C ILE A 108 -10.63 0.91 -27.80
N PRO A 109 -11.17 1.29 -28.97
CA PRO A 109 -11.42 2.68 -29.31
C PRO A 109 -12.40 3.34 -28.31
N GLU A 110 -12.26 4.64 -28.05
CA GLU A 110 -13.04 5.36 -27.03
C GLU A 110 -14.56 5.25 -27.25
N ASN A 111 -15.00 5.35 -28.51
CA ASN A 111 -16.39 5.18 -28.89
C ASN A 111 -16.92 3.77 -28.56
N GLU A 112 -16.09 2.74 -28.59
CA GLU A 112 -16.48 1.38 -28.19
C GLU A 112 -16.56 1.20 -26.68
N LEU A 113 -15.67 1.86 -25.92
CA LEU A 113 -15.74 1.85 -24.44
C LEU A 113 -17.06 2.43 -23.91
N ARG A 114 -17.72 3.29 -24.68
CA ARG A 114 -19.01 3.90 -24.35
C ARG A 114 -20.23 3.08 -24.82
N ARG A 115 -20.07 2.09 -25.71
CA ARG A 115 -21.18 1.27 -26.24
C ARG A 115 -21.65 0.20 -25.24
N LYS A 116 -22.95 -0.13 -25.24
CA LYS A 116 -23.58 -1.02 -24.23
C LYS A 116 -23.17 -2.51 -24.30
N THR A 117 -22.29 -2.93 -25.20
CA THR A 117 -21.84 -4.34 -25.38
C THR A 117 -20.47 -4.40 -26.11
N PRO A 118 -19.65 -5.48 -25.93
CA PRO A 118 -19.84 -6.69 -25.11
C PRO A 118 -19.05 -6.65 -23.78
N PHE A 119 -19.20 -7.70 -22.95
CA PHE A 119 -18.69 -8.01 -21.59
C PHE A 119 -17.56 -7.16 -20.96
N ARG A 120 -16.58 -6.68 -21.73
CA ARG A 120 -15.50 -5.80 -21.26
C ARG A 120 -16.02 -4.41 -20.87
N VAL A 121 -16.96 -3.84 -21.64
CA VAL A 121 -17.61 -2.56 -21.29
C VAL A 121 -18.47 -2.72 -20.04
N PHE A 122 -19.13 -3.86 -19.85
CA PHE A 122 -19.86 -4.15 -18.62
C PHE A 122 -18.95 -4.13 -17.39
N ARG A 123 -17.74 -4.69 -17.49
CA ARG A 123 -16.74 -4.64 -16.41
C ARG A 123 -16.29 -3.21 -16.12
N PHE A 124 -16.06 -2.40 -17.15
CA PHE A 124 -15.72 -0.99 -17.01
C PHE A 124 -16.81 -0.20 -16.29
N ARG A 125 -18.04 -0.22 -16.80
CA ARG A 125 -19.19 0.46 -16.19
C ARG A 125 -19.43 0.00 -14.76
N THR A 126 -19.32 -1.30 -14.51
CA THR A 126 -19.42 -1.86 -13.15
C THR A 126 -18.32 -1.31 -12.24
N HIS A 127 -17.09 -1.16 -12.74
CA HIS A 127 -16.00 -0.57 -11.97
C HIS A 127 -16.25 0.90 -11.67
N VAL A 128 -16.69 1.69 -12.66
CA VAL A 128 -17.08 3.10 -12.47
C VAL A 128 -18.19 3.21 -11.42
N CYS A 129 -19.24 2.40 -11.50
CA CYS A 129 -20.31 2.36 -10.49
C CYS A 129 -19.81 2.01 -9.09
N LYS A 130 -18.91 1.02 -8.98
CA LYS A 130 -18.29 0.65 -7.69
C LYS A 130 -17.44 1.79 -7.13
N PHE A 131 -16.67 2.44 -7.99
CA PHE A 131 -15.84 3.58 -7.61
C PHE A 131 -16.68 4.78 -7.15
N GLN A 132 -17.72 5.12 -7.90
CA GLN A 132 -18.68 6.16 -7.51
C GLN A 132 -19.28 5.85 -6.14
N ARG A 133 -19.79 4.62 -5.93
CA ARG A 133 -20.32 4.21 -4.62
C ARG A 133 -19.30 4.33 -3.50
N PHE A 134 -18.04 3.95 -3.76
CA PHE A 134 -16.96 4.09 -2.80
C PHE A 134 -16.74 5.56 -2.42
N ILE A 135 -16.55 6.46 -3.40
CA ILE A 135 -16.33 7.88 -3.12
C ILE A 135 -17.55 8.51 -2.45
N THR A 136 -18.78 8.21 -2.88
CA THR A 136 -19.99 8.67 -2.19
C THR A 136 -19.99 8.24 -0.73
N THR A 137 -19.65 6.98 -0.44
CA THR A 137 -19.59 6.49 0.95
C THR A 137 -18.51 7.21 1.76
N VAL A 138 -17.35 7.48 1.16
CA VAL A 138 -16.28 8.28 1.79
C VAL A 138 -16.81 9.66 2.14
N MET A 139 -17.41 10.38 1.18
CA MET A 139 -17.93 11.74 1.39
C MET A 139 -19.08 11.77 2.40
N ASP A 140 -19.94 10.75 2.42
CA ASP A 140 -21.04 10.65 3.38
C ASP A 140 -20.56 10.44 4.83
N LEU A 141 -19.40 9.82 5.02
CA LEU A 141 -18.80 9.58 6.34
C LEU A 141 -17.81 10.66 6.74
N LEU A 142 -17.24 11.37 5.76
CA LEU A 142 -16.20 12.37 5.96
C LEU A 142 -16.60 13.48 6.96
N PRO A 143 -17.82 14.03 7.01
CA PRO A 143 -18.17 15.03 8.03
C PRO A 143 -18.66 14.42 9.35
N LYS A 144 -18.95 13.11 9.41
CA LYS A 144 -19.61 12.47 10.57
C LYS A 144 -18.63 12.13 11.69
N ARG A 145 -18.82 12.76 12.85
CA ARG A 145 -18.08 12.44 14.09
C ARG A 145 -18.42 11.04 14.63
N GLY A 146 -17.44 10.36 15.22
CA GLY A 146 -17.60 9.03 15.82
C GLY A 146 -17.70 7.88 14.81
N ARG A 147 -17.36 8.15 13.54
CA ARG A 147 -17.45 7.22 12.40
C ARG A 147 -16.12 7.10 11.65
N GLU A 148 -15.04 7.63 12.21
CA GLU A 148 -13.72 7.77 11.60
C GLU A 148 -13.08 6.41 11.33
N GLU A 149 -13.13 5.49 12.31
CA GLU A 149 -12.60 4.13 12.11
C GLU A 149 -13.39 3.38 11.02
N GLU A 150 -14.72 3.60 10.92
CA GLU A 150 -15.51 3.00 9.86
C GLU A 150 -15.11 3.52 8.48
N LEU A 151 -14.86 4.83 8.36
CA LEU A 151 -14.33 5.43 7.14
C LEU A 151 -12.99 4.79 6.76
N VAL A 152 -12.04 4.74 7.70
CA VAL A 152 -10.72 4.13 7.47
C VAL A 152 -10.86 2.66 7.06
N GLN A 153 -11.72 1.88 7.71
CA GLN A 153 -11.96 0.48 7.36
C GLN A 153 -12.53 0.30 5.95
N ILE A 154 -13.44 1.18 5.52
CA ILE A 154 -14.00 1.16 4.16
C ILE A 154 -12.91 1.42 3.13
N ILE A 155 -12.04 2.41 3.37
CA ILE A 155 -10.91 2.72 2.50
C ILE A 155 -9.94 1.53 2.43
N ARG A 156 -9.56 0.96 3.58
CA ARG A 156 -8.65 -0.19 3.64
C ARG A 156 -9.24 -1.45 3.03
N MET A 157 -10.55 -1.65 3.10
CA MET A 157 -11.24 -2.77 2.45
C MET A 157 -11.07 -2.74 0.93
N VAL A 158 -11.10 -1.56 0.31
CA VAL A 158 -10.82 -1.40 -1.12
C VAL A 158 -9.39 -1.87 -1.43
N GLY A 159 -8.40 -1.48 -0.63
CA GLY A 159 -7.02 -1.97 -0.79
C GLY A 159 -6.89 -3.49 -0.75
N ARG A 160 -7.55 -4.14 0.22
CA ARG A 160 -7.57 -5.61 0.32
C ARG A 160 -8.25 -6.28 -0.88
N GLN A 161 -9.38 -5.74 -1.36
CA GLN A 161 -10.09 -6.30 -2.52
C GLN A 161 -9.23 -6.27 -3.79
N HIS A 162 -8.38 -5.26 -3.95
CA HIS A 162 -7.48 -5.17 -5.09
C HIS A 162 -6.35 -6.22 -5.08
N CYS A 163 -6.10 -6.92 -3.97
CA CYS A 163 -5.17 -8.05 -3.92
C CYS A 163 -5.66 -9.26 -4.75
N GLN A 164 -6.96 -9.34 -5.04
CA GLN A 164 -7.54 -10.40 -5.87
C GLN A 164 -7.30 -10.19 -7.37
N VAL A 165 -6.80 -9.02 -7.78
CA VAL A 165 -6.53 -8.69 -9.18
C VAL A 165 -5.08 -9.02 -9.51
N LYS A 166 -4.83 -10.24 -10.01
CA LYS A 166 -3.47 -10.78 -10.24
C LYS A 166 -2.57 -9.90 -11.12
N GLN A 167 -3.15 -9.17 -12.07
CA GLN A 167 -2.41 -8.32 -13.02
C GLN A 167 -2.18 -6.89 -12.52
N LEU A 168 -2.74 -6.52 -11.35
CA LEU A 168 -2.63 -5.17 -10.82
C LEU A 168 -1.31 -5.01 -10.07
N SER A 169 -0.43 -4.17 -10.60
CA SER A 169 0.72 -3.64 -9.87
C SER A 169 0.46 -2.20 -9.42
N PHE A 170 0.81 -1.91 -8.18
CA PHE A 170 0.62 -0.61 -7.53
C PHE A 170 1.93 0.17 -7.46
N THR A 171 2.46 0.51 -8.65
CA THR A 171 3.66 1.35 -8.76
C THR A 171 3.37 2.78 -8.34
N ALA A 172 4.41 3.52 -7.94
CA ALA A 172 4.26 4.93 -7.59
C ALA A 172 3.71 5.75 -8.77
N ALA A 173 4.20 5.51 -9.99
CA ALA A 173 3.73 6.17 -11.21
C ALA A 173 2.22 6.00 -11.43
N ARG A 174 1.69 4.77 -11.31
CA ARG A 174 0.26 4.48 -11.47
C ARG A 174 -0.60 5.24 -10.46
N TRP A 175 -0.15 5.31 -9.20
CA TRP A 175 -0.85 6.08 -8.17
C TRP A 175 -0.81 7.58 -8.40
N LEU A 176 0.29 8.11 -8.95
CA LEU A 176 0.40 9.52 -9.31
C LEU A 176 -0.53 9.86 -10.48
N SER A 177 -0.57 9.03 -11.53
CA SER A 177 -1.52 9.20 -12.64
C SER A 177 -2.97 9.16 -12.15
N PHE A 178 -3.29 8.21 -11.27
CA PHE A 178 -4.62 8.12 -10.66
C PHE A 178 -4.97 9.34 -9.80
N LYS A 179 -4.03 9.81 -8.97
CA LYS A 179 -4.20 11.04 -8.17
C LYS A 179 -4.48 12.25 -9.06
N ALA A 180 -3.69 12.41 -10.13
CA ALA A 180 -3.83 13.54 -11.05
C ALA A 180 -5.17 13.48 -11.82
N ALA A 181 -5.62 12.29 -12.23
CA ALA A 181 -6.94 12.11 -12.82
C ALA A 181 -8.07 12.52 -11.86
N LEU A 182 -8.02 12.10 -10.59
CA LEU A 182 -9.01 12.49 -9.58
C LEU A 182 -9.00 13.98 -9.27
N LEU A 183 -7.80 14.58 -9.14
CA LEU A 183 -7.68 16.02 -8.92
C LEU A 183 -8.30 16.81 -10.06
N TRP A 184 -8.00 16.43 -11.30
CA TRP A 184 -8.62 17.03 -12.48
C TRP A 184 -10.14 16.89 -12.45
N THR A 185 -10.65 15.74 -12.02
CA THR A 185 -12.08 15.46 -11.92
C THR A 185 -12.80 16.32 -10.88
N PHE A 186 -12.24 16.48 -9.69
CA PHE A 186 -12.86 17.28 -8.62
C PHE A 186 -12.60 18.78 -8.73
N SER A 187 -11.57 19.18 -9.47
CA SER A 187 -11.25 20.59 -9.70
C SER A 187 -11.91 21.16 -10.96
N ARG A 188 -12.71 20.35 -11.67
CA ARG A 188 -13.48 20.78 -12.83
C ARG A 188 -14.86 21.26 -12.41
N GLY A 189 -15.00 22.57 -12.30
CA GLY A 189 -16.28 23.21 -12.05
C GLY A 189 -16.23 24.04 -10.78
N VAL A 190 -16.65 25.30 -10.93
CA VAL A 190 -16.62 26.38 -9.96
C VAL A 190 -15.27 27.10 -9.89
N GLN A 191 -15.38 28.39 -10.20
CA GLN A 191 -14.50 29.54 -9.93
C GLN A 191 -14.06 29.67 -8.44
N GLN A 192 -13.79 28.56 -7.75
CA GLN A 192 -13.43 28.52 -6.34
C GLN A 192 -11.97 28.11 -6.20
N LYS A 193 -11.13 29.17 -6.17
CA LYS A 193 -9.89 29.36 -5.39
C LYS A 193 -9.10 28.10 -5.02
N ASN A 194 -7.80 28.13 -5.32
CA ASN A 194 -6.69 27.25 -4.92
C ASN A 194 -6.83 26.43 -3.61
N LYS A 195 -7.61 26.90 -2.62
CA LYS A 195 -7.92 26.19 -1.38
C LYS A 195 -8.67 24.86 -1.61
N SER A 196 -9.64 24.81 -2.52
CA SER A 196 -10.41 23.59 -2.82
C SER A 196 -9.52 22.48 -3.39
N HIS A 197 -8.63 22.83 -4.31
CA HIS A 197 -7.65 21.92 -4.89
C HIS A 197 -6.70 21.33 -3.84
N GLY A 198 -6.25 22.15 -2.88
CA GLY A 198 -5.43 21.71 -1.75
C GLY A 198 -6.15 20.65 -0.89
N GLN A 199 -7.38 20.93 -0.48
CA GLN A 199 -8.22 20.02 0.31
C GLN A 199 -8.45 18.69 -0.40
N TRP A 200 -8.80 18.73 -1.70
CA TRP A 200 -8.94 17.53 -2.52
C TRP A 200 -7.64 16.72 -2.59
N SER A 201 -6.51 17.40 -2.79
CA SER A 201 -5.19 16.74 -2.87
C SER A 201 -4.84 16.02 -1.57
N VAL A 202 -5.10 16.63 -0.41
CA VAL A 202 -4.86 16.02 0.90
C VAL A 202 -5.73 14.78 1.08
N LEU A 203 -7.04 14.89 0.80
CA LEU A 203 -7.96 13.75 0.92
C LEU A 203 -7.59 12.60 -0.01
N ILE A 204 -7.37 12.88 -1.30
CA ILE A 204 -7.00 11.85 -2.29
C ILE A 204 -5.69 11.17 -1.89
N SER A 205 -4.71 11.93 -1.37
CA SER A 205 -3.45 11.35 -0.89
C SER A 205 -3.70 10.40 0.27
N PHE A 206 -4.49 10.81 1.27
CA PHE A 206 -4.87 9.96 2.40
C PHE A 206 -5.55 8.65 1.93
N LEU A 207 -6.50 8.75 1.01
CA LEU A 207 -7.18 7.59 0.42
C LEU A 207 -6.17 6.63 -0.24
N ILE A 208 -5.29 7.15 -1.10
CA ILE A 208 -4.27 6.34 -1.79
C ILE A 208 -3.33 5.67 -0.79
N TYR A 209 -2.89 6.39 0.24
CA TYR A 209 -2.02 5.81 1.27
C TYR A 209 -2.68 4.66 2.01
N GLU A 210 -3.92 4.81 2.46
CA GLU A 210 -4.63 3.76 3.18
C GLU A 210 -4.94 2.54 2.29
N ILE A 211 -5.32 2.77 1.03
CA ILE A 211 -5.55 1.69 0.05
C ILE A 211 -4.25 0.93 -0.20
N LYS A 212 -3.15 1.64 -0.48
CA LYS A 212 -1.84 1.05 -0.76
C LYS A 212 -1.30 0.31 0.46
N ASP A 213 -1.38 0.89 1.64
CA ASP A 213 -0.93 0.27 2.88
C ASP A 213 -1.69 -1.04 3.16
N ALA A 214 -3.03 -1.00 3.08
CA ALA A 214 -3.86 -2.18 3.29
C ALA A 214 -3.61 -3.28 2.25
N TYR A 215 -3.38 -2.91 0.98
CA TYR A 215 -2.97 -3.85 -0.07
C TYR A 215 -1.64 -4.52 0.28
N LEU A 216 -0.60 -3.73 0.58
CA LEU A 216 0.74 -4.26 0.86
C LEU A 216 0.76 -5.12 2.12
N ALA A 217 0.06 -4.70 3.17
CA ALA A 217 -0.12 -5.49 4.38
C ALA A 217 -0.75 -6.86 4.07
N HIS A 218 -1.81 -6.88 3.26
CA HIS A 218 -2.48 -8.13 2.89
C HIS A 218 -1.61 -9.05 2.00
N ILE A 219 -0.89 -8.49 1.02
CA ILE A 219 0.07 -9.26 0.21
C ILE A 219 1.17 -9.89 1.08
N ARG A 220 1.70 -9.16 2.07
CA ARG A 220 2.68 -9.71 3.02
C ARG A 220 2.09 -10.89 3.80
N THR A 221 0.86 -10.76 4.30
CA THR A 221 0.16 -11.85 4.99
C THR A 221 -0.07 -13.07 4.10
N LEU A 222 -0.46 -12.88 2.84
CA LEU A 222 -0.66 -13.99 1.90
C LEU A 222 0.66 -14.73 1.62
N ARG A 223 1.78 -14.01 1.50
CA ARG A 223 3.11 -14.59 1.30
C ARG A 223 3.67 -15.27 2.56
N SER A 224 3.42 -14.71 3.74
CA SER A 224 3.83 -15.33 5.01
C SER A 224 3.03 -16.59 5.31
N ASN A 225 1.73 -16.61 4.98
CA ASN A 225 0.87 -17.79 5.15
C ASN A 225 1.12 -18.89 4.12
N SER A 226 1.86 -18.62 3.04
CA SER A 226 2.40 -19.65 2.13
C SER A 226 3.73 -20.26 2.60
N LEU A 227 4.25 -19.83 3.75
CA LEU A 227 5.46 -20.36 4.38
C LEU A 227 5.22 -20.90 5.81
N PRO A 228 4.18 -21.73 6.07
CA PRO A 228 4.04 -22.35 7.39
C PRO A 228 5.19 -23.34 7.67
N HIS A 229 5.80 -23.92 6.63
CA HIS A 229 6.80 -24.97 6.82
C HIS A 229 8.22 -24.50 7.16
N ILE A 230 8.65 -23.26 6.86
CA ILE A 230 10.05 -22.91 7.17
C ILE A 230 10.25 -22.73 8.68
N VAL A 231 9.35 -22.02 9.36
CA VAL A 231 9.46 -21.82 10.81
C VAL A 231 9.29 -23.13 11.56
N GLU A 232 8.37 -23.99 11.12
CA GLU A 232 8.12 -25.29 11.73
C GLU A 232 9.27 -26.28 11.48
N THR A 233 9.92 -26.22 10.31
CA THR A 233 11.14 -27.00 10.01
C THR A 233 12.30 -26.56 10.90
N TYR A 234 12.53 -25.25 11.07
CA TYR A 234 13.56 -24.76 12.00
C TYR A 234 13.26 -25.12 13.46
N ARG A 235 11.98 -25.09 13.87
CA ARG A 235 11.55 -25.43 15.23
C ARG A 235 11.65 -26.93 15.51
N LEU A 236 11.36 -27.78 14.52
CA LEU A 236 11.55 -29.24 14.57
C LEU A 236 13.04 -29.62 14.53
N GLU A 237 13.86 -28.96 13.71
CA GLU A 237 15.32 -29.18 13.70
C GLU A 237 15.98 -28.78 15.01
N PHE A 238 15.56 -27.68 15.63
CA PHE A 238 16.06 -27.27 16.96
C PHE A 238 15.68 -28.28 18.05
N HIS A 239 14.46 -28.82 18.03
CA HIS A 239 14.04 -29.84 18.99
C HIS A 239 14.68 -31.22 18.74
N ARG A 240 14.94 -31.57 17.48
CA ARG A 240 15.65 -32.81 17.12
C ARG A 240 17.11 -32.76 17.60
N ARG A 241 17.81 -31.63 17.43
CA ARG A 241 19.19 -31.44 17.93
C ARG A 241 19.29 -31.49 19.45
N LYS A 242 18.28 -30.96 20.16
CA LYS A 242 18.24 -30.97 21.64
C LYS A 242 18.00 -32.37 22.21
N LYS A 243 17.26 -33.25 21.50
CA LYS A 243 17.07 -34.66 21.91
C LYS A 243 18.27 -35.54 21.61
N SER A 244 18.96 -35.33 20.49
CA SER A 244 20.16 -36.11 20.15
C SER A 244 21.38 -35.81 21.03
N GLN A 245 21.42 -34.66 21.70
CA GLN A 245 22.52 -34.28 22.60
C GLN A 245 22.35 -34.78 24.04
N ALA A 246 21.16 -35.29 24.40
CA ALA A 246 20.88 -35.83 25.75
C ALA A 246 21.00 -37.36 25.84
N GLN A 247 21.31 -38.06 24.74
CA GLN A 247 21.32 -39.54 24.68
C GLN A 247 22.65 -40.19 24.29
N PHE A 248 23.70 -39.41 24.01
CA PHE A 248 25.03 -39.98 23.79
C PHE A 248 25.99 -39.47 24.86
N GLY A 249 26.27 -40.37 25.80
CA GLY A 249 27.40 -40.27 26.72
C GLY A 249 28.72 -40.17 25.95
N ALA A 250 29.72 -39.62 26.65
CA ALA A 250 31.04 -39.27 26.17
C ALA A 250 31.74 -40.38 25.37
N LEU A 251 32.27 -40.03 24.18
CA LEU A 251 33.37 -40.71 23.46
C LEU A 251 33.95 -39.75 22.38
N PRO A 252 35.13 -40.03 21.81
CA PRO A 252 36.47 -39.62 22.25
C PRO A 252 37.02 -38.44 21.41
N ALA A 253 38.20 -37.93 21.78
CA ALA A 253 38.87 -36.83 21.09
C ALA A 253 39.06 -37.09 19.58
N LEU A 254 38.67 -36.10 18.76
CA LEU A 254 38.87 -36.08 17.31
C LEU A 254 40.35 -35.93 16.95
N PRO A 255 40.85 -36.63 15.92
CA PRO A 255 42.16 -36.35 15.34
C PRO A 255 42.18 -34.98 14.64
N PRO A 256 43.36 -34.35 14.51
CA PRO A 256 43.47 -33.01 13.95
C PRO A 256 43.06 -32.99 12.46
N PRO A 257 42.53 -31.86 11.98
CA PRO A 257 41.97 -31.75 10.64
C PRO A 257 43.06 -31.86 9.57
N THR A 258 42.85 -32.76 8.62
CA THR A 258 43.55 -32.76 7.32
C THR A 258 43.20 -31.49 6.54
N PRO A 259 44.18 -30.80 5.93
CA PRO A 259 43.96 -29.55 5.22
C PRO A 259 43.11 -29.74 3.95
N SER A 260 42.25 -28.74 3.72
CA SER A 260 41.31 -28.66 2.61
C SER A 260 41.99 -28.37 1.25
N PRO A 261 41.35 -28.66 0.11
CA PRO A 261 41.93 -28.55 -1.25
C PRO A 261 42.20 -27.12 -1.74
N THR A 262 42.16 -26.11 -0.86
CA THR A 262 42.33 -24.69 -1.20
C THR A 262 43.73 -24.17 -0.85
N GLU A 263 44.58 -24.97 -0.20
CA GLU A 263 46.00 -24.65 0.08
C GLU A 263 46.99 -25.25 -0.95
N ARG A 264 46.50 -25.92 -2.01
CA ARG A 264 47.33 -26.43 -3.11
C ARG A 264 47.54 -25.45 -4.26
N GLN A 265 46.79 -24.35 -4.33
CA GLN A 265 46.88 -23.40 -5.46
C GLN A 265 47.82 -22.20 -5.22
N THR A 266 48.39 -22.06 -4.02
CA THR A 266 49.38 -21.01 -3.70
C THR A 266 50.83 -21.49 -3.72
N ARG A 267 51.10 -22.78 -3.94
CA ARG A 267 52.48 -23.30 -4.07
C ARG A 267 52.99 -23.39 -5.51
N ASP A 268 52.10 -23.43 -6.50
CA ASP A 268 52.50 -23.51 -7.91
C ASP A 268 52.76 -22.12 -8.55
N PHE A 269 52.50 -21.01 -7.83
CA PHE A 269 52.74 -19.63 -8.31
C PHE A 269 54.00 -18.96 -7.74
N GLU A 270 54.74 -19.62 -6.85
CA GLU A 270 56.00 -19.13 -6.30
C GLU A 270 57.24 -19.76 -6.96
N GLU A 271 57.08 -20.81 -7.78
CA GLU A 271 58.20 -21.48 -8.44
C GLU A 271 58.55 -20.89 -9.83
N GLU A 272 57.64 -20.18 -10.49
CA GLU A 272 57.93 -19.45 -11.74
C GLU A 272 58.56 -18.06 -11.54
N ARG A 273 58.58 -17.53 -10.31
CA ARG A 273 59.15 -16.21 -10.02
C ARG A 273 60.65 -16.22 -9.67
N ASN A 274 61.27 -17.40 -9.58
CA ASN A 274 62.67 -17.53 -9.17
C ASN A 274 63.65 -17.84 -10.32
N CYS A 275 63.20 -17.80 -11.58
CA CYS A 275 64.04 -18.05 -12.77
C CYS A 275 64.35 -16.82 -13.65
N GLN A 276 63.97 -15.60 -13.24
CA GLN A 276 64.28 -14.37 -14.00
C GLN A 276 65.09 -13.31 -13.24
N SER A 277 65.64 -13.65 -12.06
CA SER A 277 66.56 -12.78 -11.33
C SER A 277 68.01 -13.22 -11.56
N ASN A 278 68.54 -13.00 -12.78
CA ASN A 278 69.98 -12.87 -13.03
C ASN A 278 70.29 -12.47 -14.49
N ARG A 279 70.12 -11.18 -14.78
CA ARG A 279 70.90 -10.40 -15.77
C ARG A 279 70.58 -8.93 -15.47
N GLY A 280 71.41 -8.25 -14.69
CA GLY A 280 72.57 -7.53 -15.23
C GLY A 280 72.08 -6.19 -15.81
N LYS A 281 72.04 -5.14 -14.99
CA LYS A 281 73.10 -4.13 -14.80
C LYS A 281 73.11 -3.05 -15.89
N THR A 282 73.25 -1.80 -15.43
CA THR A 282 73.72 -0.58 -16.12
C THR A 282 72.76 -0.03 -17.19
N THR A 283 72.45 1.27 -17.32
CA THR A 283 73.18 2.50 -16.97
C THR A 283 72.20 3.68 -17.12
N GLU A 284 72.31 4.64 -16.21
CA GLU A 284 72.42 6.09 -16.47
C GLU A 284 71.62 6.78 -17.59
N ASP A 285 70.79 7.72 -17.12
CA ASP A 285 70.97 9.17 -17.31
C ASP A 285 70.47 9.86 -18.60
N ARG A 286 70.04 11.11 -18.39
CA ARG A 286 69.80 12.21 -19.36
C ARG A 286 68.56 12.17 -20.27
N SER A 287 67.63 13.08 -19.96
CA SER A 287 67.56 14.42 -20.58
C SER A 287 66.14 14.85 -20.90
N ALA A 288 65.91 16.12 -20.56
CA ALA A 288 64.78 16.95 -20.87
C ALA A 288 64.54 17.14 -22.38
N HIS A 289 63.40 17.82 -22.63
CA HIS A 289 63.16 18.88 -23.62
C HIS A 289 62.15 18.59 -24.73
N ASN A 290 61.07 19.41 -24.69
CA ASN A 290 60.43 20.10 -25.83
C ASN A 290 59.63 19.26 -26.85
N GLN A 291 58.61 19.75 -27.55
CA GLN A 291 57.95 21.05 -27.64
C GLN A 291 56.59 20.84 -28.34
N LYS A 292 55.73 21.87 -28.23
CA LYS A 292 54.59 22.20 -29.09
C LYS A 292 54.70 21.74 -30.56
N MET A 293 53.63 21.18 -31.11
CA MET A 293 52.67 21.85 -32.02
C MET A 293 51.41 21.00 -32.14
#